data_AF-A0A4R1JZ70-F1
#
_entry.id   AF-A0A4R1JZ70-F1
#
_cell.length_a   1.000
_cell.length_b   1.000
_cell.length_c   1.000
_cell.angle_alpha   90.00
_cell.angle_beta   90.00
_cell.angle_gamma   90.00
#
_symmetry.space_group_name_H-M   'P 1'
#
loop_
_entity.id
_entity.type
_entity.pdbx_description
1 polymer ?
#
loop_
_entity_poly.entity_id
_entity_poly.type
_entity_poly.pdbx_seq_one_letter_code
_entity_poly.pdbx_strand_id
1 'polypeptide(L)'
;MNQRETDLITIKKFIAEKDGDGFFNSKISFIHVYEDDEEILLLLCQIFESDWHKDHEYMARDFQEISNPLTAESLFKVAFSDFEYLRWNEYFPLQRKCTWALADIGTNEAKKYLEQIEEQANETIAKYAIKRLDLWDFEFRRKVSVLGESSYKGFAIALESYSERLKELPQNGQNIIGYLMKNLHTIDTPPYNYIAKEYIVLYLVNEKSTAASIIESQDREKPDYSSLKANSLQQSFLSIIHNYNSREKENQESVLAIWIKKEVFKEILQKVTPNWNPDYDYFGKELERQTIQLDLKEEDFEKLIKENIEFVFDISDFIKEQKQYISQNQIDKLMLPKERIVDFETPELIDERWM
;
A
#
# COMPACT_ATOMS: atom_id res chain seq x y z
N MET A 1 -8.65 26.77 -27.69
CA MET A 1 -8.16 26.66 -26.31
C MET A 1 -8.98 25.57 -25.65
N ASN A 2 -8.35 24.51 -25.15
CA ASN A 2 -9.08 23.47 -24.42
C ASN A 2 -9.38 23.93 -22.98
N GLN A 3 -10.18 23.16 -22.23
CA GLN A 3 -10.57 23.53 -20.87
C GLN A 3 -9.34 23.72 -19.95
N ARG A 4 -8.38 22.79 -20.03
CA ARG A 4 -7.10 22.85 -19.30
C ARG A 4 -6.35 24.16 -19.53
N GLU A 5 -6.16 24.56 -20.79
CA GLU A 5 -5.46 25.81 -21.14
C GLU A 5 -6.18 27.04 -20.60
N THR A 6 -7.52 27.03 -20.60
CA THR A 6 -8.35 28.11 -20.07
C THR A 6 -8.21 28.22 -18.54
N ASP A 7 -8.24 27.09 -17.86
CA ASP A 7 -8.09 27.02 -16.40
C ASP A 7 -6.67 27.41 -15.97
N LEU A 8 -5.65 26.95 -16.70
CA LEU A 8 -4.26 27.30 -16.46
C LEU A 8 -4.03 28.82 -16.56
N ILE A 9 -4.60 29.48 -17.58
CA ILE A 9 -4.54 30.95 -17.71
C ILE A 9 -5.25 31.62 -16.53
N THR A 10 -6.39 31.09 -16.12
CA THR A 10 -7.19 31.62 -15.02
C THR A 10 -6.44 31.53 -13.69
N ILE A 11 -5.81 30.38 -13.39
CA ILE A 11 -4.98 30.19 -12.20
C ILE A 11 -3.78 31.15 -12.19
N LYS A 12 -3.08 31.28 -13.33
CA LYS A 12 -1.96 32.24 -13.48
C LYS A 12 -2.43 33.68 -13.24
N LYS A 13 -3.64 34.03 -13.66
CA LYS A 13 -4.25 35.33 -13.41
C LYS A 13 -4.52 35.57 -11.92
N PHE A 14 -5.10 34.59 -11.21
CA PHE A 14 -5.32 34.71 -9.76
C PHE A 14 -4.02 34.98 -8.99
N ILE A 15 -2.94 34.28 -9.36
CA ILE A 15 -1.61 34.50 -8.76
C ILE A 15 -1.08 35.90 -9.05
N ALA A 16 -1.17 36.36 -10.31
CA ALA A 16 -0.66 37.66 -10.72
C ALA A 16 -1.42 38.83 -10.07
N GLU A 17 -2.74 38.70 -9.94
CA GLU A 17 -3.63 39.73 -9.39
C GLU A 17 -3.84 39.60 -7.88
N LYS A 18 -3.37 38.51 -7.26
CA LYS A 18 -3.62 38.14 -5.86
C LYS A 18 -5.12 38.11 -5.54
N ASP A 19 -5.91 37.60 -6.48
CA ASP A 19 -7.37 37.59 -6.41
C ASP A 19 -7.89 36.40 -5.60
N GLY A 20 -7.88 36.55 -4.27
CA GLY A 20 -8.35 35.55 -3.33
C GLY A 20 -9.84 35.23 -3.46
N ASP A 21 -10.67 36.24 -3.74
CA ASP A 21 -12.13 36.07 -3.88
C ASP A 21 -12.48 35.38 -5.20
N GLY A 22 -11.82 35.73 -6.30
CA GLY A 22 -11.96 35.05 -7.58
C GLY A 22 -11.51 33.59 -7.51
N PHE A 23 -10.41 33.32 -6.81
CA PHE A 23 -9.96 31.96 -6.53
C PHE A 23 -11.01 31.20 -5.72
N PHE A 24 -11.49 31.74 -4.60
CA PHE A 24 -12.50 31.11 -3.73
C PHE A 24 -13.76 30.69 -4.52
N ASN A 25 -14.27 31.59 -5.36
CA ASN A 25 -15.48 31.34 -6.15
C ASN A 25 -15.29 30.30 -7.27
N SER A 26 -14.04 30.05 -7.68
CA SER A 26 -13.69 29.10 -8.76
C SER A 26 -13.17 27.75 -8.23
N LYS A 27 -12.96 27.65 -6.91
CA LYS A 27 -12.07 26.67 -6.28
C LYS A 27 -12.51 25.21 -6.34
N ILE A 28 -13.82 24.94 -6.32
CA ILE A 28 -14.34 23.56 -6.16
C ILE A 28 -13.88 22.62 -7.28
N SER A 29 -13.40 23.14 -8.44
CA SER A 29 -12.99 22.28 -9.56
C SER A 29 -11.49 22.02 -9.69
N PHE A 30 -10.58 22.94 -9.38
CA PHE A 30 -9.21 22.78 -9.93
C PHE A 30 -8.39 21.64 -9.32
N ILE A 31 -8.37 21.49 -7.99
CA ILE A 31 -7.52 20.47 -7.33
C ILE A 31 -7.97 19.05 -7.71
N HIS A 32 -9.28 18.80 -7.71
CA HIS A 32 -9.85 17.49 -8.04
C HIS A 32 -9.88 17.21 -9.55
N VAL A 33 -10.07 18.22 -10.40
CA VAL A 33 -10.08 18.03 -11.87
C VAL A 33 -8.66 17.77 -12.41
N TYR A 34 -7.66 18.34 -11.75
CA TYR A 34 -6.27 18.31 -12.21
C TYR A 34 -5.36 17.60 -11.20
N GLU A 35 -5.86 16.53 -10.58
CA GLU A 35 -5.18 15.77 -9.52
C GLU A 35 -3.87 15.09 -9.97
N ASP A 36 -3.66 14.91 -11.28
CA ASP A 36 -2.45 14.35 -11.89
C ASP A 36 -1.69 15.37 -12.77
N ASP A 37 -2.14 16.62 -12.84
CA ASP A 37 -1.50 17.64 -13.70
C ASP A 37 -0.43 18.41 -12.94
N GLU A 38 0.83 18.01 -13.10
CA GLU A 38 1.96 18.59 -12.36
C GLU A 38 2.06 20.12 -12.50
N GLU A 39 1.83 20.69 -13.70
CA GLU A 39 1.94 22.14 -13.91
C GLU A 39 0.87 22.88 -13.10
N ILE A 40 -0.38 22.42 -13.17
CA ILE A 40 -1.49 23.05 -12.47
C ILE A 40 -1.35 22.85 -10.96
N LEU A 41 -0.96 21.65 -10.50
CA LEU A 41 -0.75 21.38 -9.08
C LEU A 41 0.37 22.22 -8.47
N LEU A 42 1.47 22.46 -9.19
CA LEU A 42 2.54 23.35 -8.72
C LEU A 42 2.05 24.79 -8.54
N LEU A 43 1.19 25.29 -9.44
CA LEU A 43 0.57 26.60 -9.29
C LEU A 43 -0.41 26.65 -8.12
N LEU A 44 -1.17 25.58 -7.89
CA LEU A 44 -2.06 25.46 -6.75
C LEU A 44 -1.29 25.38 -5.43
N CYS A 45 -0.13 24.72 -5.40
CA CYS A 45 0.81 24.74 -4.28
C CYS A 45 1.34 26.15 -4.02
N GLN A 46 1.71 26.89 -5.07
CA GLN A 46 2.14 28.28 -4.93
C GLN A 46 1.03 29.17 -4.34
N ILE A 47 -0.22 28.97 -4.75
CA ILE A 47 -1.37 29.66 -4.12
C ILE A 47 -1.43 29.25 -2.66
N PHE A 48 -1.43 27.96 -2.34
CA PHE A 48 -1.54 27.44 -0.97
C PHE A 48 -0.50 28.01 0.00
N GLU A 49 0.73 28.25 -0.45
CA GLU A 49 1.80 28.84 0.37
C GLU A 49 1.62 30.35 0.62
N SER A 50 0.71 31.02 -0.09
CA SER A 50 0.59 32.48 -0.08
C SER A 50 -0.36 33.03 1.00
N ASP A 51 -0.22 34.31 1.35
CA ASP A 51 -0.96 34.98 2.43
C ASP A 51 -2.11 35.88 1.95
N TRP A 52 -2.34 35.99 0.63
CA TRP A 52 -3.32 36.91 0.04
C TRP A 52 -4.74 36.32 -0.09
N HIS A 53 -4.97 35.10 0.39
CA HIS A 53 -6.29 34.46 0.47
C HIS A 53 -6.50 33.83 1.86
N LYS A 54 -7.71 33.31 2.12
CA LYS A 54 -8.08 32.71 3.42
C LYS A 54 -8.49 31.24 3.32
N ASP A 55 -8.05 30.63 2.25
CA ASP A 55 -8.63 29.42 1.69
C ASP A 55 -7.88 28.14 2.09
N HIS A 56 -6.80 28.30 2.86
CA HIS A 56 -5.83 27.27 3.22
C HIS A 56 -6.47 26.02 3.81
N GLU A 57 -7.42 26.19 4.73
CA GLU A 57 -8.07 25.06 5.39
C GLU A 57 -8.91 24.18 4.43
N TYR A 58 -9.42 24.76 3.34
CA TYR A 58 -10.10 24.01 2.30
C TYR A 58 -9.10 23.37 1.34
N MET A 59 -8.02 24.09 0.96
CA MET A 59 -6.98 23.53 0.09
C MET A 59 -6.27 22.34 0.74
N ALA A 60 -5.95 22.44 2.03
CA ALA A 60 -5.34 21.34 2.78
C ALA A 60 -6.24 20.10 2.81
N ARG A 61 -7.57 20.27 2.85
CA ARG A 61 -8.53 19.17 2.74
C ARG A 61 -8.54 18.59 1.33
N ASP A 62 -8.55 19.43 0.30
CA ASP A 62 -8.56 18.96 -1.09
C ASP A 62 -7.26 18.22 -1.43
N PHE A 63 -6.10 18.71 -0.97
CA PHE A 63 -4.82 18.01 -1.07
C PHE A 63 -4.77 16.69 -0.31
N GLN A 64 -5.40 16.63 0.87
CA GLN A 64 -5.59 15.38 1.59
C GLN A 64 -6.42 14.38 0.77
N GLU A 65 -7.52 14.83 0.16
CA GLU A 65 -8.42 13.98 -0.61
C GLU A 65 -7.74 13.38 -1.85
N ILE A 66 -6.95 14.16 -2.59
CA ILE A 66 -6.20 13.64 -3.75
C ILE A 66 -4.95 12.86 -3.35
N SER A 67 -4.40 13.08 -2.14
CA SER A 67 -3.21 12.40 -1.60
C SER A 67 -1.99 12.41 -2.55
N ASN A 68 -1.85 13.43 -3.41
CA ASN A 68 -0.78 13.50 -4.41
C ASN A 68 0.56 13.87 -3.76
N PRO A 69 1.64 13.07 -3.91
CA PRO A 69 2.95 13.32 -3.32
C PRO A 69 3.58 14.69 -3.66
N LEU A 70 3.27 15.26 -4.83
CA LEU A 70 3.77 16.58 -5.25
C LEU A 70 3.40 17.68 -4.25
N THR A 71 2.29 17.52 -3.53
CA THR A 71 1.81 18.52 -2.56
C THR A 71 2.48 18.45 -1.19
N ALA A 72 3.27 17.40 -0.91
CA ALA A 72 3.81 17.11 0.42
C ALA A 72 4.70 18.24 0.96
N GLU A 73 5.61 18.79 0.15
CA GLU A 73 6.50 19.88 0.57
C GLU A 73 5.71 21.14 0.94
N SER A 74 4.68 21.47 0.17
CA SER A 74 3.83 22.64 0.42
C SER A 74 3.00 22.49 1.70
N LEU A 75 2.46 21.28 1.94
CA LEU A 75 1.78 20.93 3.19
C LEU A 75 2.71 21.04 4.40
N PHE A 76 3.97 20.61 4.26
CA PHE A 76 4.98 20.77 5.29
C PHE A 76 5.28 22.25 5.56
N LYS A 77 5.53 23.06 4.53
CA LYS A 77 5.77 24.51 4.71
C LYS A 77 4.60 25.21 5.38
N VAL A 78 3.37 24.93 4.96
CA VAL A 78 2.16 25.55 5.53
C VAL A 78 1.88 25.03 6.95
N ALA A 79 2.36 23.84 7.33
CA ALA A 79 2.30 23.40 8.73
C ALA A 79 3.09 24.31 9.69
N PHE A 80 4.06 25.08 9.19
CA PHE A 80 4.83 26.09 9.94
C PHE A 80 4.41 27.54 9.65
N SER A 81 3.37 27.76 8.86
CA SER A 81 2.94 29.13 8.54
C SER A 81 2.23 29.81 9.72
N ASP A 82 2.32 31.14 9.73
CA ASP A 82 1.70 32.02 10.74
C ASP A 82 0.80 33.06 10.05
N PHE A 83 -0.23 32.59 9.34
CA PHE A 83 -1.18 33.46 8.65
C PHE A 83 -1.98 34.30 9.66
N GLU A 84 -1.97 35.62 9.49
CA GLU A 84 -2.54 36.58 10.44
C GLU A 84 -4.00 36.27 10.80
N TYR A 85 -4.81 35.86 9.82
CA TYR A 85 -6.23 35.59 9.99
C TYR A 85 -6.53 34.31 10.82
N LEU A 86 -5.53 33.48 11.11
CA LEU A 86 -5.65 32.25 11.89
C LEU A 86 -5.02 32.33 13.29
N ARG A 87 -4.24 33.38 13.59
CA ARG A 87 -3.50 33.53 14.86
C ARG A 87 -4.35 33.44 16.13
N TRP A 88 -5.63 33.77 16.03
CA TRP A 88 -6.57 33.69 17.15
C TRP A 88 -6.86 32.25 17.60
N ASN A 89 -6.56 31.25 16.76
CA ASN A 89 -6.95 29.87 16.99
C ASN A 89 -5.78 29.03 17.52
N GLU A 90 -5.73 28.87 18.84
CA GLU A 90 -4.72 28.07 19.55
C GLU A 90 -4.82 26.55 19.29
N TYR A 91 -5.85 26.08 18.58
CA TYR A 91 -6.00 24.69 18.15
C TYR A 91 -5.39 24.40 16.77
N PHE A 92 -4.84 25.40 16.07
CA PHE A 92 -4.10 25.23 14.82
C PHE A 92 -4.79 24.29 13.79
N PRO A 93 -6.06 24.54 13.40
CA PRO A 93 -6.83 23.62 12.57
C PRO A 93 -6.22 23.40 11.17
N LEU A 94 -5.59 24.43 10.59
CA LEU A 94 -4.87 24.33 9.33
C LEU A 94 -3.67 23.38 9.44
N GLN A 95 -2.82 23.60 10.46
CA GLN A 95 -1.62 22.78 10.68
C GLN A 95 -2.01 21.34 11.02
N ARG A 96 -3.09 21.14 11.80
CA ARG A 96 -3.70 19.82 11.98
C ARG A 96 -4.05 19.17 10.64
N LYS A 97 -4.75 19.87 9.75
CA LYS A 97 -5.10 19.34 8.43
C LYS A 97 -3.86 19.02 7.60
N CYS A 98 -2.81 19.84 7.67
CA CYS A 98 -1.54 19.56 6.99
C CYS A 98 -0.90 18.25 7.49
N THR A 99 -0.86 18.02 8.81
CA THR A 99 -0.36 16.74 9.36
C THR A 99 -1.20 15.54 8.91
N TRP A 100 -2.52 15.70 8.76
CA TRP A 100 -3.39 14.63 8.26
C TRP A 100 -3.19 14.37 6.77
N ALA A 101 -3.07 15.43 5.97
CA ALA A 101 -2.76 15.33 4.54
C ALA A 101 -1.42 14.64 4.29
N LEU A 102 -0.37 15.00 5.04
CA LEU A 102 0.94 14.33 4.97
C LEU A 102 0.85 12.84 5.33
N ALA A 103 0.07 12.49 6.35
CA ALA A 103 -0.16 11.09 6.71
C ALA A 103 -0.88 10.31 5.60
N ASP A 104 -1.82 10.96 4.92
CA ASP A 104 -2.62 10.35 3.85
C ASP A 104 -1.84 10.19 2.54
N ILE A 105 -0.92 11.11 2.24
CA ILE A 105 0.05 10.98 1.15
C ILE A 105 0.91 9.72 1.34
N GLY A 106 1.25 9.38 2.59
CA GLY A 106 1.81 8.07 2.94
C GLY A 106 3.21 7.75 2.40
N THR A 107 3.89 8.69 1.74
CA THR A 107 5.26 8.47 1.24
C THR A 107 6.28 8.55 2.38
N ASN A 108 7.45 7.94 2.17
CA ASN A 108 8.58 8.06 3.10
C ASN A 108 9.03 9.51 3.30
N GLU A 109 8.89 10.36 2.28
CA GLU A 109 9.16 11.79 2.39
C GLU A 109 8.14 12.50 3.27
N ALA A 110 6.84 12.23 3.08
CA ALA A 110 5.79 12.79 3.92
C ALA A 110 5.92 12.36 5.40
N LYS A 111 6.38 11.12 5.65
CA LYS A 111 6.72 10.66 7.00
C LYS A 111 7.83 11.50 7.63
N LYS A 112 8.91 11.75 6.90
CA LYS A 112 10.02 12.60 7.36
C LYS A 112 9.58 14.04 7.64
N TYR A 113 8.60 14.55 6.89
CA TYR A 113 8.01 15.85 7.20
C TYR A 113 7.21 15.84 8.51
N LEU A 114 6.46 14.77 8.80
CA LEU A 114 5.79 14.61 10.10
C LEU A 114 6.77 14.50 11.26
N GLU A 115 7.86 13.74 11.10
CA GLU A 115 8.93 13.63 12.12
C GLU A 115 9.55 15.01 12.39
N GLN A 116 9.80 15.81 11.36
CA GLN A 116 10.28 17.18 11.52
C GLN A 116 9.24 18.11 12.18
N ILE A 117 7.94 17.94 11.89
CA ILE A 117 6.87 18.70 12.54
C ILE A 117 6.80 18.34 14.03
N GLU A 118 6.91 17.06 14.38
CA GLU A 118 6.98 16.60 15.77
C GLU A 118 8.14 17.28 16.51
N GLU A 119 9.33 17.33 15.90
CA GLU A 119 10.54 17.84 16.55
C GLU A 119 10.56 19.38 16.68
N GLN A 120 10.04 20.10 15.68
CA GLN A 120 10.29 21.53 15.52
C GLN A 120 9.07 22.42 15.78
N ALA A 121 7.85 21.88 15.71
CA ALA A 121 6.64 22.69 15.88
C ALA A 121 6.32 22.93 17.37
N ASN A 122 5.32 23.78 17.63
CA ASN A 122 4.83 23.98 19.00
C ASN A 122 4.12 22.71 19.52
N GLU A 123 3.92 22.64 20.85
CA GLU A 123 3.38 21.46 21.54
C GLU A 123 2.06 20.95 20.94
N THR A 124 1.15 21.84 20.54
CA THR A 124 -0.15 21.44 19.98
C THR A 124 -0.01 20.82 18.59
N ILE A 125 0.81 21.43 17.73
CA ILE A 125 1.04 20.93 16.36
C ILE A 125 1.83 19.62 16.42
N ALA A 126 2.87 19.54 17.25
CA ALA A 126 3.67 18.34 17.46
C ALA A 126 2.79 17.15 17.89
N LYS A 127 1.83 17.36 18.80
CA LYS A 127 0.84 16.32 19.20
C LYS A 127 0.02 15.79 18.04
N TYR A 128 -0.30 16.61 17.03
CA TYR A 128 -0.99 16.12 15.83
C TYR A 128 -0.09 15.23 15.00
N ALA A 129 1.18 15.60 14.79
CA ALA A 129 2.16 14.78 14.08
C ALA A 129 2.43 13.45 14.80
N ILE A 130 2.70 13.47 16.12
CA ILE A 130 2.90 12.28 16.95
C ILE A 130 1.72 11.31 16.79
N LYS A 131 0.48 11.80 16.91
CA LYS A 131 -0.71 10.96 16.73
C LYS A 131 -0.79 10.31 15.35
N ARG A 132 -0.25 10.94 14.30
CA ARG A 132 -0.19 10.36 12.96
C ARG A 132 0.97 9.36 12.84
N LEU A 133 2.11 9.62 13.47
CA LEU A 133 3.28 8.74 13.48
C LEU A 133 3.04 7.45 14.30
N ASP A 134 2.43 7.55 15.48
CA ASP A 134 2.06 6.40 16.32
C ASP A 134 1.11 5.43 15.59
N LEU A 135 0.24 5.99 14.76
CA LEU A 135 -0.71 5.26 13.94
C LEU A 135 -0.24 5.12 12.50
N TRP A 136 1.04 5.39 12.18
CA TRP A 136 1.51 5.49 10.80
C TRP A 136 1.22 4.20 10.04
N ASP A 137 1.67 3.07 10.57
CA ASP A 137 1.44 1.78 9.94
C ASP A 137 -0.05 1.42 9.88
N PHE A 138 -0.87 1.90 10.80
CA PHE A 138 -2.31 1.66 10.82
C PHE A 138 -3.08 2.53 9.80
N GLU A 139 -2.80 3.83 9.73
CA GLU A 139 -3.45 4.78 8.82
C GLU A 139 -2.98 4.56 7.38
N PHE A 140 -1.69 4.25 7.19
CA PHE A 140 -1.15 3.82 5.90
C PHE A 140 -1.91 2.61 5.35
N ARG A 141 -2.20 1.59 6.19
CA ARG A 141 -3.02 0.42 5.80
C ARG A 141 -4.44 0.76 5.34
N ARG A 142 -5.01 1.91 5.75
CA ARG A 142 -6.38 2.29 5.37
C ARG A 142 -6.49 2.89 3.97
N LYS A 143 -5.42 3.47 3.43
CA LYS A 143 -5.47 4.37 2.25
C LYS A 143 -4.64 3.95 1.06
N VAL A 144 -3.77 2.96 1.24
CA VAL A 144 -2.96 2.40 0.17
C VAL A 144 -3.83 1.60 -0.79
N SER A 145 -3.54 1.71 -2.10
CA SER A 145 -4.14 0.85 -3.13
C SER A 145 -4.01 -0.60 -2.71
N VAL A 146 -5.10 -1.34 -2.78
CA VAL A 146 -5.10 -2.74 -2.36
C VAL A 146 -5.52 -3.66 -3.47
N LEU A 147 -4.97 -4.86 -3.44
CA LEU A 147 -5.40 -5.98 -4.25
C LEU A 147 -6.42 -6.80 -3.44
N GLY A 148 -7.63 -6.96 -3.97
CA GLY A 148 -8.68 -7.80 -3.38
C GLY A 148 -9.68 -7.08 -2.47
N GLU A 149 -10.42 -6.08 -2.98
CA GLU A 149 -11.62 -5.60 -2.28
C GLU A 149 -12.77 -6.60 -2.46
N SER A 150 -12.81 -7.63 -1.63
CA SER A 150 -13.98 -8.50 -1.52
C SER A 150 -15.03 -7.92 -0.56
N SER A 151 -16.22 -8.52 -0.56
CA SER A 151 -17.24 -8.30 0.48
C SER A 151 -16.68 -8.50 1.90
N TYR A 152 -15.61 -9.30 2.04
CA TYR A 152 -14.80 -9.45 3.25
C TYR A 152 -13.69 -8.39 3.27
N LYS A 153 -14.06 -7.17 3.66
CA LYS A 153 -13.16 -6.00 3.75
C LYS A 153 -11.81 -6.26 4.46
N GLY A 154 -11.68 -7.30 5.29
CA GLY A 154 -10.45 -7.64 6.02
C GLY A 154 -9.34 -8.39 5.26
N PHE A 155 -9.59 -8.92 4.06
CA PHE A 155 -8.60 -9.72 3.31
C PHE A 155 -8.15 -9.02 2.03
N ALA A 156 -7.30 -8.01 2.18
CA ALA A 156 -6.71 -7.28 1.06
C ALA A 156 -5.20 -7.13 1.24
N ILE A 157 -4.47 -7.13 0.12
CA ILE A 157 -3.02 -6.96 0.09
C ILE A 157 -2.70 -5.50 -0.20
N ALA A 158 -2.01 -4.81 0.72
CA ALA A 158 -1.52 -3.46 0.45
C ALA A 158 -0.49 -3.50 -0.70
N LEU A 159 -0.52 -2.51 -1.59
CA LEU A 159 0.43 -2.36 -2.68
C LEU A 159 1.45 -1.26 -2.40
N GLU A 160 2.63 -1.33 -2.98
CA GLU A 160 3.63 -0.26 -2.98
C GLU A 160 4.34 -0.19 -4.33
N SER A 161 4.99 0.94 -4.62
CA SER A 161 5.78 1.03 -5.85
C SER A 161 7.00 0.12 -5.78
N TYR A 162 7.47 -0.34 -6.94
CA TYR A 162 8.65 -1.19 -7.02
C TYR A 162 9.89 -0.59 -6.33
N SER A 163 10.11 0.72 -6.51
CA SER A 163 11.26 1.44 -5.94
C SER A 163 11.24 1.47 -4.42
N GLU A 164 10.06 1.57 -3.79
CA GLU A 164 9.93 1.53 -2.33
C GLU A 164 10.15 0.11 -1.79
N ARG A 165 9.59 -0.93 -2.43
CA ARG A 165 9.80 -2.33 -2.00
C ARG A 165 11.29 -2.68 -1.92
N LEU A 166 12.09 -2.24 -2.90
CA LEU A 166 13.54 -2.51 -2.93
C LEU A 166 14.33 -1.89 -1.78
N LYS A 167 13.84 -0.81 -1.17
CA LYS A 167 14.49 -0.16 -0.01
C LYS A 167 14.22 -0.91 1.29
N GLU A 168 13.08 -1.58 1.36
CA GLU A 168 12.51 -2.12 2.59
C GLU A 168 12.86 -3.60 2.78
N LEU A 169 13.06 -4.34 1.69
CA LEU A 169 13.52 -5.72 1.73
C LEU A 169 15.06 -5.80 1.75
N PRO A 170 15.62 -6.77 2.48
CA PRO A 170 17.06 -6.97 2.56
C PRO A 170 17.62 -7.32 1.17
N GLN A 171 18.84 -6.86 0.90
CA GLN A 171 19.49 -7.08 -0.39
C GLN A 171 20.03 -8.51 -0.56
N ASN A 172 20.32 -9.19 0.56
CA ASN A 172 20.92 -10.52 0.60
C ASN A 172 20.38 -11.37 1.76
N GLY A 173 20.67 -12.67 1.73
CA GLY A 173 20.37 -13.62 2.79
C GLY A 173 18.98 -14.27 2.69
N GLN A 174 18.75 -15.23 3.59
CA GLN A 174 17.50 -15.97 3.70
C GLN A 174 16.49 -15.19 4.55
N ASN A 175 15.35 -14.84 3.96
CA ASN A 175 14.34 -14.03 4.63
C ASN A 175 12.94 -14.61 4.44
N ILE A 176 12.20 -14.69 5.55
CA ILE A 176 10.79 -15.03 5.50
C ILE A 176 10.02 -13.74 5.24
N ILE A 177 9.32 -13.70 4.11
CA ILE A 177 8.61 -12.50 3.65
C ILE A 177 7.09 -12.69 3.85
N GLY A 178 6.40 -11.70 4.41
CA GLY A 178 4.95 -11.73 4.60
C GLY A 178 4.34 -10.40 4.23
N TYR A 179 3.01 -10.32 4.34
CA TYR A 179 2.25 -9.19 3.83
C TYR A 179 1.80 -8.31 4.97
N LEU A 180 1.91 -7.00 4.76
CA LEU A 180 1.23 -6.06 5.62
C LEU A 180 -0.27 -6.05 5.26
N MET A 181 -1.09 -6.79 6.00
CA MET A 181 -2.53 -6.84 5.76
C MET A 181 -3.25 -5.55 6.13
N LYS A 182 -4.27 -5.22 5.34
CA LYS A 182 -5.30 -4.23 5.63
C LYS A 182 -6.37 -4.84 6.56
N ASN A 183 -6.24 -4.63 7.87
CA ASN A 183 -7.35 -4.90 8.80
C ASN A 183 -8.37 -3.73 8.70
N LEU A 184 -9.36 -3.83 7.81
CA LEU A 184 -10.41 -2.81 7.67
C LEU A 184 -11.48 -2.84 8.77
N HIS A 185 -11.47 -3.84 9.67
CA HIS A 185 -12.42 -3.96 10.78
C HIS A 185 -11.75 -3.87 12.17
N THR A 186 -10.88 -2.87 12.37
CA THR A 186 -10.45 -2.45 13.72
C THR A 186 -10.81 -1.00 14.02
N ILE A 187 -11.96 -0.56 13.51
CA ILE A 187 -12.74 0.50 14.14
C ILE A 187 -13.87 -0.28 14.83
N ASP A 188 -13.95 -0.30 16.15
CA ASP A 188 -14.62 0.79 16.84
C ASP A 188 -14.08 1.02 18.24
N THR A 189 -13.40 2.17 18.40
CA THR A 189 -13.15 2.88 19.67
C THR A 189 -12.41 2.14 20.81
N PRO A 190 -11.49 2.82 21.53
CA PRO A 190 -11.04 2.34 22.85
C PRO A 190 -12.24 1.97 23.75
N PRO A 191 -12.14 0.95 24.62
CA PRO A 191 -10.90 0.47 25.25
C PRO A 191 -10.77 -1.06 25.24
N TYR A 192 -10.25 -1.69 24.19
CA TYR A 192 -9.95 -3.13 24.25
C TYR A 192 -8.69 -3.50 23.46
N ASN A 193 -7.82 -4.24 24.15
CA ASN A 193 -6.72 -4.99 23.58
C ASN A 193 -7.29 -6.05 22.62
N TYR A 194 -7.11 -5.87 21.31
CA TYR A 194 -7.41 -6.90 20.33
C TYR A 194 -6.11 -7.35 19.67
N ILE A 195 -5.90 -8.66 19.64
CA ILE A 195 -4.81 -9.32 18.94
C ILE A 195 -5.03 -9.05 17.45
N ALA A 196 -4.18 -8.22 16.83
CA ALA A 196 -4.10 -8.18 15.38
C ALA A 196 -3.79 -9.61 14.91
N LYS A 197 -4.74 -10.26 14.22
CA LYS A 197 -4.45 -11.56 13.60
C LYS A 197 -3.49 -11.30 12.45
N GLU A 198 -2.30 -11.86 12.55
CA GLU A 198 -1.28 -11.79 11.49
C GLU A 198 -1.47 -12.98 10.54
N TYR A 199 -1.51 -12.72 9.24
CA TYR A 199 -1.59 -13.76 8.23
C TYR A 199 -0.38 -13.67 7.30
N ILE A 200 -0.08 -14.80 6.68
CA ILE A 200 0.87 -14.95 5.58
C ILE A 200 0.06 -15.22 4.32
N VAL A 201 0.42 -14.55 3.22
CA VAL A 201 -0.10 -14.89 1.91
C VAL A 201 0.91 -15.78 1.21
N LEU A 202 0.44 -16.88 0.64
CA LEU A 202 1.22 -17.75 -0.23
C LEU A 202 0.60 -17.73 -1.62
N TYR A 203 1.41 -17.87 -2.65
CA TYR A 203 0.94 -17.95 -4.02
C TYR A 203 1.08 -19.34 -4.60
N LEU A 204 0.12 -19.70 -5.43
CA LEU A 204 0.13 -20.95 -6.17
C LEU A 204 -0.50 -20.74 -7.55
N VAL A 205 -0.13 -21.61 -8.48
CA VAL A 205 -0.73 -21.68 -9.82
C VAL A 205 -1.76 -22.79 -9.85
N ASN A 206 -2.92 -22.54 -10.44
CA ASN A 206 -3.95 -23.56 -10.64
C ASN A 206 -4.66 -23.40 -11.99
N GLU A 207 -5.40 -24.42 -12.43
CA GLU A 207 -6.22 -24.33 -13.63
C GLU A 207 -7.30 -23.25 -13.47
N LYS A 208 -7.60 -22.50 -14.53
CA LYS A 208 -8.61 -21.43 -14.49
C LYS A 208 -9.99 -21.90 -14.05
N SER A 209 -10.39 -23.11 -14.47
CA SER A 209 -11.65 -23.74 -14.07
C SER A 209 -11.72 -23.95 -12.56
N THR A 210 -10.64 -24.46 -11.97
CA THR A 210 -10.51 -24.66 -10.53
C THR A 210 -10.50 -23.33 -9.78
N ALA A 211 -9.71 -22.36 -10.24
CA ALA A 211 -9.67 -21.02 -9.66
C ALA A 211 -11.07 -20.38 -9.64
N ALA A 212 -11.78 -20.38 -10.77
CA ALA A 212 -13.14 -19.85 -10.85
C ALA A 212 -14.09 -20.55 -9.88
N SER A 213 -14.04 -21.88 -9.80
CA SER A 213 -14.86 -22.67 -8.87
C SER A 213 -14.57 -22.31 -7.40
N ILE A 214 -13.31 -22.08 -7.05
CA ILE A 214 -12.91 -21.71 -5.69
C ILE A 214 -13.44 -20.32 -5.34
N ILE A 215 -13.23 -19.33 -6.22
CA ILE A 215 -13.69 -17.96 -6.02
C ILE A 215 -15.21 -17.91 -5.89
N GLU A 216 -15.96 -18.65 -6.73
CA GLU A 216 -17.42 -18.74 -6.63
C GLU A 216 -17.88 -19.39 -5.31
N SER A 217 -17.14 -20.39 -4.82
CA SER A 217 -17.47 -21.06 -3.56
C SER A 217 -17.19 -20.19 -2.33
N GLN A 218 -16.35 -19.17 -2.45
CA GLN A 218 -15.76 -18.49 -1.32
C GLN A 218 -16.73 -17.57 -0.56
N ASP A 219 -17.79 -17.11 -1.22
CA ASP A 219 -18.85 -16.34 -0.56
C ASP A 219 -19.84 -17.21 0.21
N ARG A 220 -19.66 -18.54 0.23
CA ARG A 220 -20.49 -19.47 1.00
C ARG A 220 -20.06 -19.50 2.48
N GLU A 221 -20.95 -19.94 3.35
CA GLU A 221 -20.67 -20.14 4.78
C GLU A 221 -19.46 -21.07 5.03
N LYS A 222 -19.24 -22.02 4.11
CA LYS A 222 -18.03 -22.84 4.07
C LYS A 222 -17.49 -22.89 2.62
N PRO A 223 -16.37 -22.20 2.33
CA PRO A 223 -15.69 -22.30 1.04
C PRO A 223 -15.29 -23.74 0.70
N ASP A 224 -15.28 -24.07 -0.59
CA ASP A 224 -14.87 -25.38 -1.08
C ASP A 224 -13.51 -25.30 -1.78
N TYR A 225 -12.48 -25.74 -1.06
CA TYR A 225 -11.11 -25.81 -1.56
C TYR A 225 -10.71 -27.22 -2.01
N SER A 226 -11.65 -28.17 -2.09
CA SER A 226 -11.34 -29.58 -2.40
C SER A 226 -10.62 -29.77 -3.74
N SER A 227 -11.02 -28.99 -4.74
CA SER A 227 -10.43 -29.01 -6.09
C SER A 227 -9.06 -28.31 -6.18
N LEU A 228 -8.68 -27.51 -5.17
CA LEU A 228 -7.40 -26.80 -5.14
C LEU A 228 -6.25 -27.81 -5.16
N LYS A 229 -5.19 -27.49 -5.91
CA LYS A 229 -3.99 -28.32 -6.02
C LYS A 229 -2.76 -27.43 -6.07
N ALA A 230 -1.69 -27.83 -5.40
CA ALA A 230 -0.42 -27.15 -5.54
C ALA A 230 0.71 -28.16 -5.35
N ASN A 231 1.69 -28.12 -6.25
CA ASN A 231 2.97 -28.83 -6.08
C ASN A 231 3.99 -27.96 -5.37
N SER A 232 3.87 -26.63 -5.51
CA SER A 232 4.74 -25.65 -4.87
C SER A 232 3.92 -24.44 -4.42
N LEU A 233 4.26 -23.89 -3.27
CA LEU A 233 3.76 -22.61 -2.77
C LEU A 233 4.91 -21.61 -2.71
N GLN A 234 4.68 -20.42 -3.25
CA GLN A 234 5.66 -19.34 -3.26
C GLN A 234 5.30 -18.28 -2.24
N GLN A 235 6.29 -17.79 -1.51
CA GLN A 235 6.09 -16.67 -0.59
C GLN A 235 6.20 -15.30 -1.27
N SER A 236 7.10 -15.18 -2.25
CA SER A 236 7.36 -13.94 -3.00
C SER A 236 6.46 -13.80 -4.22
N PHE A 237 5.91 -12.61 -4.41
CA PHE A 237 5.13 -12.22 -5.58
C PHE A 237 5.99 -12.19 -6.84
N LEU A 238 7.24 -11.75 -6.75
CA LEU A 238 8.13 -11.72 -7.91
C LEU A 238 8.56 -13.13 -8.31
N SER A 239 8.73 -14.05 -7.35
CA SER A 239 8.97 -15.46 -7.64
C SER A 239 7.80 -16.13 -8.37
N ILE A 240 6.56 -15.88 -7.95
CA ILE A 240 5.40 -16.45 -8.66
C ILE A 240 5.22 -15.83 -10.05
N ILE A 241 5.48 -14.53 -10.23
CA ILE A 241 5.48 -13.90 -11.56
C ILE A 241 6.53 -14.53 -12.47
N HIS A 242 7.74 -14.75 -11.95
CA HIS A 242 8.82 -15.39 -12.69
C HIS A 242 8.43 -16.81 -13.13
N ASN A 243 7.81 -17.59 -12.25
CA ASN A 243 7.34 -18.95 -12.57
C ASN A 243 6.13 -18.98 -13.53
N TYR A 244 5.31 -17.93 -13.50
CA TYR A 244 4.12 -17.72 -14.33
C TYR A 244 4.44 -16.86 -15.57
N ASN A 245 5.55 -17.10 -16.26
CA ASN A 245 6.03 -16.19 -17.33
C ASN A 245 5.65 -16.58 -18.78
N SER A 246 4.94 -17.70 -19.00
CA SER A 246 4.61 -18.15 -20.36
C SER A 246 3.17 -17.81 -20.74
N ARG A 247 2.97 -17.38 -22.00
CA ARG A 247 1.64 -17.08 -22.56
C ARG A 247 0.69 -18.28 -22.54
N GLU A 248 1.23 -19.49 -22.62
CA GLU A 248 0.43 -20.72 -22.55
C GLU A 248 -0.17 -20.92 -21.16
N LYS A 249 0.66 -20.77 -20.12
CA LYS A 249 0.23 -20.77 -18.72
C LYS A 249 -0.80 -19.67 -18.47
N GLU A 250 -0.56 -18.46 -18.96
CA GLU A 250 -1.51 -17.34 -18.79
C GLU A 250 -2.90 -17.58 -19.39
N ASN A 251 -2.97 -18.41 -20.43
CA ASN A 251 -4.24 -18.73 -21.08
C ASN A 251 -5.01 -19.85 -20.38
N GLN A 252 -4.33 -20.76 -19.68
CA GLN A 252 -4.93 -21.97 -19.10
C GLN A 252 -4.98 -21.96 -17.56
N GLU A 253 -4.11 -21.17 -16.93
CA GLU A 253 -3.89 -21.15 -15.50
C GLU A 253 -4.16 -19.77 -14.90
N SER A 254 -4.56 -19.77 -13.63
CA SER A 254 -4.67 -18.61 -12.76
C SER A 254 -3.61 -18.68 -11.67
N VAL A 255 -3.19 -17.50 -11.18
CA VAL A 255 -2.39 -17.38 -9.96
C VAL A 255 -3.32 -17.01 -8.81
N LEU A 256 -3.29 -17.81 -7.76
CA LEU A 256 -4.08 -17.61 -6.55
C LEU A 256 -3.17 -17.18 -5.40
N ALA A 257 -3.60 -16.14 -4.70
CA ALA A 257 -3.08 -15.73 -3.39
C ALA A 257 -3.94 -16.39 -2.30
N ILE A 258 -3.33 -17.09 -1.34
CA ILE A 258 -4.04 -17.76 -0.24
C ILE A 258 -3.58 -17.19 1.10
N TRP A 259 -4.52 -16.86 1.97
CA TRP A 259 -4.27 -16.36 3.32
C TRP A 259 -4.32 -17.50 4.31
N ILE A 260 -3.26 -17.64 5.10
CA ILE A 260 -3.17 -18.55 6.25
C ILE A 260 -2.67 -17.78 7.46
N LYS A 261 -3.06 -18.17 8.66
CA LYS A 261 -2.59 -17.47 9.87
C LYS A 261 -1.08 -17.68 10.06
N LYS A 262 -0.39 -16.67 10.60
CA LYS A 262 1.07 -16.70 10.83
C LYS A 262 1.48 -17.88 11.72
N GLU A 263 0.70 -18.20 12.74
CA GLU A 263 0.92 -19.35 13.62
C GLU A 263 0.81 -20.68 12.86
N VAL A 264 -0.13 -20.82 11.93
CA VAL A 264 -0.24 -22.01 11.08
C VAL A 264 0.98 -22.12 10.18
N PHE A 265 1.42 -21.01 9.58
CA PHE A 265 2.62 -21.00 8.76
C PHE A 265 3.87 -21.40 9.56
N LYS A 266 3.99 -20.94 10.81
CA LYS A 266 5.03 -21.40 11.75
C LYS A 266 4.98 -22.92 11.95
N GLU A 267 3.80 -23.50 12.14
CA GLU A 267 3.65 -24.97 12.26
C GLU A 267 4.03 -25.71 10.97
N ILE A 268 3.73 -25.14 9.80
CA ILE A 268 4.12 -25.72 8.50
C ILE A 268 5.64 -25.79 8.40
N LEU A 269 6.35 -24.71 8.74
CA LEU A 269 7.82 -24.66 8.70
C LEU A 269 8.50 -25.63 9.68
N GLN A 270 7.79 -26.10 10.72
CA GLN A 270 8.29 -27.14 11.62
C GLN A 270 8.14 -28.56 11.06
N LYS A 271 7.22 -28.76 10.10
CA LYS A 271 6.86 -30.07 9.54
C LYS A 271 7.40 -30.29 8.14
N VAL A 272 7.61 -29.21 7.40
CA VAL A 272 8.01 -29.20 5.99
C VAL A 272 9.32 -28.43 5.85
N THR A 273 10.32 -29.06 5.25
CA THR A 273 11.58 -28.42 4.87
C THR A 273 11.34 -27.39 3.77
N PRO A 274 11.56 -26.08 4.02
CA PRO A 274 11.48 -25.07 2.98
C PRO A 274 12.67 -25.15 2.02
N ASN A 275 12.42 -24.81 0.76
CA ASN A 275 13.46 -24.57 -0.22
C ASN A 275 13.76 -23.07 -0.28
N TRP A 276 15.02 -22.70 -0.09
CA TRP A 276 15.50 -21.33 -0.21
C TRP A 276 15.92 -21.04 -1.64
N ASN A 277 15.06 -20.36 -2.39
CA ASN A 277 15.31 -20.00 -3.78
C ASN A 277 15.63 -18.50 -3.90
N PRO A 278 16.47 -18.08 -4.86
CA PRO A 278 16.64 -16.66 -5.17
C PRO A 278 15.29 -15.97 -5.40
N ASP A 279 15.12 -14.77 -4.86
CA ASP A 279 14.05 -13.88 -5.34
C ASP A 279 14.46 -13.27 -6.69
N TYR A 280 13.53 -12.56 -7.31
CA TYR A 280 13.75 -11.96 -8.63
C TYR A 280 13.50 -10.46 -8.60
N ASP A 281 14.11 -9.74 -9.54
CA ASP A 281 13.62 -8.43 -9.96
C ASP A 281 12.47 -8.59 -10.98
N TYR A 282 11.82 -7.49 -11.34
CA TYR A 282 10.72 -7.53 -12.31
C TYR A 282 11.16 -7.89 -13.74
N PHE A 283 12.47 -7.84 -14.04
CA PHE A 283 13.01 -8.32 -15.31
C PHE A 283 13.26 -9.84 -15.30
N GLY A 284 13.05 -10.50 -14.16
CA GLY A 284 13.30 -11.93 -13.97
C GLY A 284 14.77 -12.25 -13.73
N LYS A 285 15.60 -11.26 -13.35
CA LYS A 285 16.97 -11.50 -12.91
C LYS A 285 16.96 -11.92 -11.44
N GLU A 286 17.74 -12.96 -11.12
CA GLU A 286 17.94 -13.41 -9.76
C GLU A 286 18.60 -12.33 -8.89
N LEU A 287 18.15 -12.27 -7.64
CA LEU A 287 18.68 -11.41 -6.59
C LEU A 287 19.40 -12.26 -5.54
N GLU A 288 20.31 -11.65 -4.78
CA GLU A 288 21.06 -12.36 -3.74
C GLU A 288 20.21 -12.75 -2.52
N ARG A 289 19.08 -12.06 -2.31
CA ARG A 289 18.12 -12.45 -1.28
C ARG A 289 17.39 -13.73 -1.69
N GLN A 290 17.13 -14.60 -0.72
CA GLN A 290 16.40 -15.84 -0.90
C GLN A 290 15.05 -15.80 -0.18
N THR A 291 14.06 -16.45 -0.78
CA THR A 291 12.69 -16.56 -0.27
C THR A 291 12.25 -18.02 -0.21
N ILE A 292 11.21 -18.28 0.57
CA ILE A 292 10.70 -19.64 0.78
C ILE A 292 9.84 -20.08 -0.41
N GLN A 293 10.18 -21.25 -0.92
CA GLN A 293 9.29 -22.13 -1.66
C GLN A 293 8.99 -23.37 -0.82
N LEU A 294 7.71 -23.74 -0.70
CA LEU A 294 7.29 -24.98 -0.05
C LEU A 294 6.85 -25.98 -1.12
N ASP A 295 7.59 -27.08 -1.25
CA ASP A 295 7.18 -28.21 -2.08
C ASP A 295 6.45 -29.22 -1.20
N LEU A 296 5.16 -29.37 -1.42
CA LEU A 296 4.26 -30.15 -0.57
C LEU A 296 3.78 -31.39 -1.31
N LYS A 297 3.77 -32.53 -0.62
CA LYS A 297 3.02 -33.70 -1.08
C LYS A 297 1.52 -33.43 -0.95
N GLU A 298 0.71 -34.11 -1.75
CA GLU A 298 -0.75 -33.93 -1.75
C GLU A 298 -1.35 -34.07 -0.34
N GLU A 299 -0.91 -35.07 0.44
CA GLU A 299 -1.38 -35.27 1.82
C GLU A 299 -1.03 -34.10 2.77
N ASP A 300 0.16 -33.52 2.62
CA ASP A 300 0.60 -32.38 3.43
C ASP A 300 -0.11 -31.09 3.00
N PHE A 301 -0.33 -30.90 1.70
CA PHE A 301 -1.09 -29.77 1.16
C PHE A 301 -2.53 -29.79 1.66
N GLU A 302 -3.18 -30.97 1.66
CA GLU A 302 -4.54 -31.12 2.17
C GLU A 302 -4.64 -30.72 3.65
N LYS A 303 -3.81 -31.33 4.50
CA LYS A 303 -3.92 -31.17 5.97
C LYS A 303 -3.36 -29.84 6.48
N LEU A 304 -2.23 -29.40 5.93
CA LEU A 304 -1.53 -28.24 6.48
C LEU A 304 -2.01 -26.94 5.84
N ILE A 305 -2.40 -26.97 4.56
CA ILE A 305 -2.78 -25.77 3.82
C ILE A 305 -4.30 -25.67 3.70
N LYS A 306 -4.98 -26.57 2.98
CA LYS A 306 -6.41 -26.41 2.64
C LYS A 306 -7.31 -26.26 3.87
N GLU A 307 -7.06 -27.04 4.92
CA GLU A 307 -7.82 -26.95 6.17
C GLU A 307 -7.66 -25.61 6.90
N ASN A 308 -6.62 -24.84 6.59
CA ASN A 308 -6.27 -23.58 7.26
C ASN A 308 -6.34 -22.35 6.33
N ILE A 309 -6.87 -22.50 5.10
CA ILE A 309 -7.11 -21.36 4.21
C ILE A 309 -8.23 -20.51 4.79
N GLU A 310 -7.94 -19.22 4.97
CA GLU A 310 -8.88 -18.23 5.49
C GLU A 310 -9.50 -17.41 4.35
N PHE A 311 -8.74 -17.20 3.27
CA PHE A 311 -9.19 -16.51 2.07
C PHE A 311 -8.33 -16.85 0.87
N VAL A 312 -8.90 -16.75 -0.33
CA VAL A 312 -8.24 -16.95 -1.62
C VAL A 312 -8.55 -15.76 -2.52
N PHE A 313 -7.59 -15.30 -3.30
CA PHE A 313 -7.84 -14.24 -4.27
C PHE A 313 -7.15 -14.57 -5.60
N ASP A 314 -7.87 -14.45 -6.71
CA ASP A 314 -7.28 -14.59 -8.03
C ASP A 314 -6.59 -13.28 -8.42
N ILE A 315 -5.26 -13.32 -8.53
CA ILE A 315 -4.42 -12.16 -8.82
C ILE A 315 -3.97 -12.11 -10.28
N SER A 316 -4.51 -12.97 -11.14
CA SER A 316 -4.04 -13.15 -12.52
C SER A 316 -4.16 -11.86 -13.34
N ASP A 317 -5.26 -11.12 -13.20
CA ASP A 317 -5.47 -9.88 -13.96
C ASP A 317 -4.53 -8.77 -13.48
N PHE A 318 -4.25 -8.70 -12.18
CA PHE A 318 -3.25 -7.80 -11.64
C PHE A 318 -1.84 -8.13 -12.16
N ILE A 319 -1.44 -9.40 -12.21
CA ILE A 319 -0.16 -9.80 -12.79
C ILE A 319 -0.06 -9.39 -14.27
N LYS A 320 -1.12 -9.59 -15.06
CA LYS A 320 -1.15 -9.18 -16.48
C LYS A 320 -0.95 -7.67 -16.63
N GLU A 321 -1.60 -6.88 -15.78
CA GLU A 321 -1.44 -5.42 -15.75
C GLU A 321 0.01 -5.03 -15.43
N GLN A 322 0.61 -5.60 -14.38
CA GLN A 322 1.99 -5.30 -14.01
C GLN A 322 2.97 -5.68 -15.13
N LYS A 323 2.77 -6.82 -15.79
CA LYS A 323 3.56 -7.23 -16.98
C LYS A 323 3.39 -6.27 -18.15
N GLN A 324 2.22 -5.68 -18.34
CA GLN A 324 2.00 -4.68 -19.37
C GLN A 324 2.84 -3.42 -19.10
N TYR A 325 2.86 -2.91 -17.86
CA TYR A 325 3.72 -1.78 -17.49
C TYR A 325 5.20 -2.07 -17.75
N ILE A 326 5.68 -3.27 -17.41
CA ILE A 326 7.05 -3.72 -17.70
C ILE A 326 7.32 -3.69 -19.21
N SER A 327 6.41 -4.27 -20.01
CA SER A 327 6.57 -4.34 -21.46
C SER A 327 6.57 -2.98 -22.16
N GLN A 328 5.94 -1.98 -21.54
CA GLN A 328 5.84 -0.60 -22.02
C GLN A 328 6.90 0.32 -21.40
N ASN A 329 7.82 -0.22 -20.58
CA ASN A 329 8.84 0.54 -19.85
C ASN A 329 8.24 1.65 -18.94
N GLN A 330 7.05 1.41 -18.40
CA GLN A 330 6.34 2.30 -17.47
C GLN A 330 6.60 1.87 -16.02
N ILE A 331 7.87 1.88 -15.62
CA ILE A 331 8.33 1.31 -14.34
C ILE A 331 7.81 2.10 -13.15
N ASP A 332 7.58 3.39 -13.34
CA ASP A 332 6.95 4.32 -12.39
C ASP A 332 5.53 3.89 -11.99
N LYS A 333 4.83 3.14 -12.84
CA LYS A 333 3.46 2.65 -12.58
C LYS A 333 3.42 1.27 -11.95
N LEU A 334 4.58 0.62 -11.78
CA LEU A 334 4.66 -0.75 -11.34
C LEU A 334 4.36 -0.83 -9.83
N MET A 335 3.24 -1.46 -9.51
CA MET A 335 2.79 -1.68 -8.14
C MET A 335 2.97 -3.15 -7.78
N LEU A 336 3.52 -3.41 -6.60
CA LEU A 336 3.73 -4.74 -6.07
C LEU A 336 3.06 -4.90 -4.71
N PRO A 337 2.70 -6.13 -4.33
CA PRO A 337 2.35 -6.43 -2.95
C PRO A 337 3.41 -5.94 -1.96
N LYS A 338 2.95 -5.25 -0.91
CA LYS A 338 3.76 -4.70 0.17
C LYS A 338 4.22 -5.82 1.10
N GLU A 339 5.35 -6.38 0.73
CA GLU A 339 6.02 -7.51 1.36
C GLU A 339 7.06 -7.02 2.39
N ARG A 340 7.10 -7.62 3.59
CA ARG A 340 8.02 -7.27 4.68
C ARG A 340 8.58 -8.51 5.35
N ILE A 341 9.71 -8.37 6.05
CA ILE A 341 10.26 -9.48 6.85
C ILE A 341 9.25 -9.84 7.95
N VAL A 342 8.98 -11.14 8.09
CA VAL A 342 8.17 -11.68 9.17
C VAL A 342 9.08 -12.15 10.29
N ASP A 343 9.02 -11.46 11.41
CA ASP A 343 9.68 -11.91 12.62
C ASP A 343 8.81 -12.95 13.33
N PHE A 344 9.34 -14.14 13.56
CA PHE A 344 8.77 -15.08 14.53
C PHE A 344 9.56 -14.86 15.81
N GLU A 345 8.91 -14.32 16.85
CA GLU A 345 9.51 -13.87 18.13
C GLU A 345 10.30 -14.96 18.92
N THR A 346 10.60 -16.11 18.32
CA THR A 346 11.32 -17.25 18.92
C THR A 346 12.41 -17.79 17.96
N PRO A 347 13.66 -17.98 18.42
CA PRO A 347 14.76 -18.49 17.60
C PRO A 347 14.62 -19.96 17.15
N GLU A 348 13.63 -20.70 17.66
CA GLU A 348 13.50 -22.16 17.45
C GLU A 348 13.15 -22.57 16.01
N LEU A 349 12.86 -21.62 15.11
CA LEU A 349 12.66 -21.88 13.68
C LEU A 349 13.97 -21.91 12.89
N ILE A 350 15.02 -21.28 13.40
CA ILE A 350 16.38 -21.28 12.82
C ILE A 350 17.22 -22.18 13.72
N ASP A 351 16.85 -23.45 13.80
CA ASP A 351 17.76 -24.46 14.31
C ASP A 351 19.06 -24.41 13.46
N GLU A 352 20.21 -24.75 14.03
CA GLU A 352 21.55 -24.73 13.39
C GLU A 352 21.64 -25.57 12.08
N ARG A 353 20.52 -26.13 11.63
CA ARG A 353 20.29 -26.86 10.38
C ARG A 353 20.08 -25.97 9.14
N TRP A 354 19.84 -24.66 9.29
CA TRP A 354 19.54 -23.76 8.17
C TRP A 354 20.57 -22.64 7.93
N MET A 355 21.64 -22.55 8.74
CA MET A 355 22.79 -21.67 8.50
C MET A 355 23.78 -22.25 7.50
#